data_AF-M1AAT9-F1
#
_entry.id   AF-M1AAT9-F1
#
_cell.length_a   1.000
_cell.length_b   1.000
_cell.length_c   1.000
_cell.angle_alpha   90.00
_cell.angle_beta   90.00
_cell.angle_gamma   90.00
#
_symmetry.space_group_name_H-M   'P 1'
#
loop_
_entity.id
_entity.type
_entity.pdbx_description
1 polymer ?
#
loop_
_entity_poly.entity_id
_entity_poly.type
_entity_poly.pdbx_seq_one_letter_code
_entity_poly.pdbx_strand_id
1 'polypeptide(L)'
;MKEIDVFEVPVEKLTPPNVEISHPSTKDNLKRSSLSPDEPVKPTFEELNLKDEEISSLKSKLEEKEKQIEVFGQESENLKKELNEKMQEISSLKAKEDETSLKLNQVA
;
A
#
# COMPACT_ATOMS: atom_id res chain seq x y z
N MET A 1 -26.39 10.73 -26.57
CA MET A 1 -25.29 9.74 -26.48
C MET A 1 -24.18 10.39 -25.67
N LYS A 2 -23.55 9.67 -24.73
CA LYS A 2 -22.57 10.21 -23.79
C LYS A 2 -21.18 10.09 -24.43
N GLU A 3 -20.54 11.20 -24.74
CA GLU A 3 -19.17 11.20 -25.27
C GLU A 3 -18.20 10.87 -24.13
N ILE A 4 -17.39 9.83 -24.33
CA ILE A 4 -16.32 9.45 -23.40
C ILE A 4 -15.05 10.19 -23.81
N ASP A 5 -14.48 10.93 -22.88
CA ASP A 5 -13.20 11.63 -23.04
C ASP A 5 -12.07 10.59 -23.03
N VAL A 6 -11.44 10.40 -24.19
CA VAL A 6 -10.35 9.42 -24.39
C VAL A 6 -9.03 10.17 -24.30
N PHE A 7 -8.35 10.05 -23.17
CA PHE A 7 -6.98 10.54 -23.03
C PHE A 7 -6.02 9.70 -23.87
N GLU A 8 -5.33 10.32 -24.83
CA GLU A 8 -4.19 9.70 -25.52
C GLU A 8 -2.97 9.68 -24.59
N VAL A 9 -2.47 8.49 -24.28
CA VAL A 9 -1.19 8.31 -23.58
C VAL A 9 -0.08 8.22 -24.63
N PRO A 10 1.00 9.02 -24.54
CA PRO A 10 2.14 8.89 -25.45
C PRO A 10 2.81 7.53 -25.27
N VAL A 11 2.72 6.67 -26.29
CA VAL A 11 3.51 5.45 -26.39
C VAL A 11 4.91 5.82 -26.87
N GLU A 12 5.86 5.77 -25.94
CA GLU A 12 7.29 5.89 -26.22
C GLU A 12 7.70 4.79 -27.21
N LYS A 13 8.09 5.20 -28.43
CA LYS A 13 8.38 4.26 -29.52
C LYS A 13 9.74 3.60 -29.29
N LEU A 14 9.71 2.32 -28.91
CA LEU A 14 10.84 1.43 -29.10
C LEU A 14 11.07 1.21 -30.60
N THR A 15 11.99 1.97 -31.18
CA THR A 15 12.48 1.71 -32.54
C THR A 15 13.49 0.57 -32.53
N PRO A 16 13.29 -0.52 -33.30
CA PRO A 16 14.31 -1.52 -33.54
C PRO A 16 15.13 -1.09 -34.76
N PRO A 17 16.47 -0.97 -34.70
CA PRO A 17 17.24 -0.76 -35.91
C PRO A 17 17.48 -2.12 -36.57
N ASN A 18 16.61 -2.48 -37.50
CA ASN A 18 16.91 -3.44 -38.56
C ASN A 18 17.91 -2.80 -39.55
N VAL A 19 18.79 -3.66 -40.04
CA VAL A 19 19.89 -3.49 -40.99
C VAL A 19 19.44 -2.80 -42.29
N GLU A 20 20.29 -1.94 -42.88
CA GLU A 20 20.87 -2.06 -44.25
C GLU A 20 21.50 -0.73 -44.76
N ILE A 21 22.83 -0.69 -44.65
CA ILE A 21 23.86 -0.16 -45.56
C ILE A 21 23.52 1.05 -46.46
N SER A 22 24.14 2.20 -46.14
CA SER A 22 24.60 3.19 -47.13
C SER A 22 25.86 3.88 -46.61
N HIS A 23 27.03 3.45 -47.08
CA HIS A 23 28.31 4.15 -46.91
C HIS A 23 28.33 5.45 -47.74
N PRO A 24 29.02 6.54 -47.31
CA PRO A 24 30.48 6.60 -47.52
C PRO A 24 31.30 7.32 -46.43
N SER A 25 32.53 6.80 -46.21
CA SER A 25 33.79 7.53 -45.98
C SER A 25 33.82 8.60 -44.87
N THR A 26 34.51 8.45 -43.74
CA THR A 26 35.98 8.36 -43.61
C THR A 26 36.36 8.03 -42.16
N LYS A 27 37.36 7.13 -42.00
CA LYS A 27 38.41 7.09 -40.96
C LYS A 27 38.06 7.65 -39.57
N ASP A 28 38.00 6.76 -38.58
CA ASP A 28 39.02 6.60 -37.52
C ASP A 28 38.40 6.23 -36.15
N ASN A 29 39.07 5.32 -35.45
CA ASN A 29 38.85 4.89 -34.06
C ASN A 29 37.57 4.09 -33.72
N LEU A 30 37.60 2.81 -34.14
CA LEU A 30 36.93 1.70 -33.44
C LEU A 30 37.52 1.52 -32.03
N LYS A 31 37.17 2.41 -31.09
CA LYS A 31 37.35 2.15 -29.66
C LYS A 31 36.21 1.22 -29.24
N ARG A 32 36.41 -0.07 -29.46
CA ARG A 32 35.61 -1.15 -28.84
C ARG A 32 35.68 -0.91 -27.34
N SER A 33 34.67 -0.26 -26.78
CA SER A 33 34.41 -0.29 -25.34
C SER A 33 34.09 -1.74 -25.03
N SER A 34 35.06 -2.43 -24.44
CA SER A 34 34.90 -3.79 -23.95
C SER A 34 33.83 -3.76 -22.86
N LEU A 35 32.59 -4.10 -23.21
CA LEU A 35 31.61 -4.57 -22.26
C LEU A 35 32.07 -5.96 -21.81
N SER A 36 33.02 -5.99 -20.87
CA SER A 36 33.19 -7.15 -20.03
C SER A 36 31.95 -7.25 -19.15
N PRO A 37 31.35 -8.43 -18.95
CA PRO A 37 30.44 -8.62 -17.83
C PRO A 37 31.23 -8.25 -16.57
N ASP A 38 30.79 -7.27 -15.80
CA ASP A 38 31.32 -7.08 -14.45
C ASP A 38 31.05 -8.37 -13.69
N GLU A 39 32.13 -9.08 -13.30
CA GLU A 39 32.02 -10.25 -12.45
C GLU A 39 31.28 -9.85 -11.17
N PRO A 40 30.33 -10.67 -10.67
CA PRO A 40 29.60 -10.33 -9.47
C PRO A 40 30.57 -10.18 -8.30
N VAL A 41 30.75 -8.94 -7.83
CA VAL A 41 31.56 -8.63 -6.66
C VAL A 41 30.93 -9.33 -5.46
N LYS A 42 31.66 -10.28 -4.89
CA LYS A 42 31.22 -11.01 -3.70
C LYS A 42 31.17 -10.03 -2.52
N PRO A 43 30.05 -9.93 -1.79
CA PRO A 43 29.94 -9.01 -0.66
C PRO A 43 30.97 -9.35 0.41
N THR A 44 31.48 -8.31 1.07
CA THR A 44 32.41 -8.45 2.19
C THR A 44 31.69 -9.02 3.42
N PHE A 45 32.44 -9.58 4.37
CA PHE A 45 31.86 -10.10 5.60
C PHE A 45 31.22 -8.99 6.44
N GLU A 46 31.83 -7.80 6.45
CA GLU A 46 31.30 -6.60 7.09
C GLU A 46 29.95 -6.18 6.47
N GLU A 47 29.84 -6.18 5.14
CA GLU A 47 28.56 -5.90 4.46
C GLU A 47 27.48 -6.92 4.78
N LEU A 48 27.85 -8.20 4.91
CA LEU A 48 26.90 -9.25 5.29
C LEU A 48 26.41 -9.04 6.73
N ASN A 49 27.30 -8.75 7.68
CA ASN A 49 26.93 -8.48 9.06
C ASN A 49 26.00 -7.26 9.19
N LEU A 50 26.30 -6.17 8.48
CA LEU A 50 25.44 -4.98 8.46
C LEU A 50 24.03 -5.30 7.94
N LYS A 51 23.93 -6.14 6.90
CA LYS A 51 22.64 -6.61 6.39
C LYS A 51 21.91 -7.49 7.42
N ASP A 52 22.62 -8.34 8.14
CA ASP A 52 22.02 -9.19 9.18
C ASP A 52 21.48 -8.35 10.35
N GLU A 53 22.20 -7.29 10.75
CA GLU A 53 21.74 -6.33 11.76
C GLU A 53 20.50 -5.56 11.27
N GLU A 54 20.51 -5.09 10.02
CA GLU A 54 19.36 -4.42 9.41
C GLU A 54 18.14 -5.35 9.34
N ILE A 55 18.32 -6.59 8.87
CA ILE A 55 17.27 -7.61 8.83
C ILE A 55 16.70 -7.85 10.23
N SER A 56 17.57 -7.94 11.24
CA SER A 56 17.13 -8.14 12.63
C SER A 56 16.33 -6.95 13.14
N SER A 57 16.77 -5.72 12.86
CA SER A 57 16.04 -4.50 13.22
C SER A 57 14.67 -4.43 12.53
N LEU A 58 14.61 -4.76 11.24
CA LEU A 58 13.38 -4.77 10.46
C LEU A 58 12.40 -5.83 10.97
N LYS A 59 12.88 -7.02 11.32
CA LYS A 59 12.05 -8.08 11.94
C LYS A 59 11.44 -7.62 13.25
N SER A 60 12.23 -7.00 14.14
CA SER A 60 11.71 -6.49 15.41
C SER A 60 10.66 -5.39 15.22
N LYS A 61 10.87 -4.47 14.27
CA LYS A 61 9.88 -3.43 13.92
C LYS A 61 8.60 -4.01 13.33
N LEU A 62 8.72 -5.08 12.54
CA LEU A 62 7.57 -5.76 11.98
C LEU A 62 6.74 -6.42 13.08
N GLU A 63 7.38 -7.18 13.97
CA GLU A 63 6.72 -7.84 15.10
C GLU A 63 6.02 -6.83 16.02
N GLU A 64 6.65 -5.67 16.28
CA GLU A 64 6.02 -4.60 17.05
C GLU A 64 4.76 -4.06 16.35
N LYS A 65 4.82 -3.83 15.04
CA LYS A 65 3.67 -3.35 14.26
C LYS A 65 2.53 -4.38 14.21
N GLU A 66 2.86 -5.66 14.09
CA GLU A 66 1.87 -6.74 14.14
C GLU A 66 1.12 -6.75 15.48
N LYS A 67 1.84 -6.60 16.60
CA LYS A 67 1.23 -6.48 17.94
C LYS A 67 0.34 -5.24 18.06
N GLN A 68 0.78 -4.09 17.53
CA GLN A 68 -0.03 -2.87 17.54
C GLN A 68 -1.33 -3.03 16.74
N ILE A 69 -1.26 -3.71 15.59
CA ILE A 69 -2.45 -4.01 14.76
C ILE A 69 -3.41 -4.92 15.52
N GLU A 70 -2.91 -5.96 16.19
CA GLU A 70 -3.73 -6.88 16.98
C GLU A 70 -4.48 -6.14 18.10
N VAL A 71 -3.76 -5.33 18.89
CA VAL A 71 -4.35 -4.52 19.97
C VAL A 71 -5.41 -3.56 19.41
N PHE A 72 -5.08 -2.84 18.34
CA PHE A 72 -6.02 -1.91 17.70
C PHE A 72 -7.27 -2.63 17.17
N GLY A 73 -7.10 -3.82 16.61
CA GLY A 73 -8.21 -4.66 16.17
C GLY A 73 -9.15 -5.02 17.32
N GLN A 74 -8.59 -5.49 18.44
CA GLN A 74 -9.35 -5.82 19.63
C GLN A 74 -10.08 -4.60 20.24
N GLU A 75 -9.39 -3.46 20.34
CA GLU A 75 -10.00 -2.21 20.82
C GLU A 75 -11.15 -1.75 19.91
N SER A 76 -10.99 -1.86 18.59
CA SER A 76 -12.04 -1.51 17.63
C SER A 76 -13.28 -2.40 17.77
N GLU A 77 -13.09 -3.70 17.97
CA GLU A 77 -14.20 -4.63 18.23
C GLU A 77 -14.92 -4.33 19.54
N ASN A 78 -14.16 -4.05 20.61
CA ASN A 78 -14.73 -3.65 21.90
C ASN A 78 -15.57 -2.37 21.78
N LEU A 79 -15.05 -1.34 21.10
CA LEU A 79 -15.78 -0.09 20.89
C LEU A 79 -17.06 -0.30 20.07
N LYS A 80 -17.04 -1.16 19.04
CA LYS A 80 -18.25 -1.51 18.28
C LYS A 80 -19.30 -2.18 19.16
N LYS A 81 -18.87 -3.08 20.07
CA LYS A 81 -19.75 -3.74 21.01
C LYS A 81 -20.38 -2.74 21.98
N GLU A 82 -19.57 -1.90 22.63
CA GLU A 82 -20.06 -0.86 23.55
C GLU A 82 -21.05 0.08 22.86
N LEU A 83 -20.73 0.50 21.63
CA LEU A 83 -21.61 1.35 20.84
C LEU A 83 -22.97 0.68 20.58
N ASN A 84 -22.98 -0.60 20.20
CA ASN A 84 -24.22 -1.34 19.97
C ASN A 84 -25.05 -1.50 21.25
N GLU A 85 -24.40 -1.82 22.37
CA GLU A 85 -25.06 -1.92 23.69
C GLU A 85 -25.70 -0.58 24.08
N LYS A 86 -24.98 0.54 23.90
CA LYS A 86 -25.51 1.87 24.18
C LYS A 86 -26.66 2.27 23.26
N MET A 87 -26.62 1.91 21.98
CA MET A 87 -27.75 2.13 21.07
C MET A 87 -29.00 1.34 21.49
N GLN A 88 -28.82 0.10 21.95
CA GLN A 88 -29.93 -0.71 22.48
C GLN A 88 -30.51 -0.11 23.76
N GLU A 89 -29.65 0.35 24.67
CA GLU A 89 -30.06 1.05 25.90
C GLU A 89 -30.88 2.31 25.59
N ILE A 90 -30.39 3.17 24.69
CA ILE A 90 -31.10 4.38 24.25
C ILE A 90 -32.46 4.03 23.65
N SER A 91 -32.50 3.02 22.78
CA SER A 91 -33.76 2.60 22.14
C SER A 91 -34.79 2.10 23.16
N SER A 92 -34.32 1.34 24.17
CA SER A 92 -35.15 0.84 25.26
C SER A 92 -35.67 1.99 26.14
N LEU A 93 -34.82 2.94 26.50
CA LEU A 93 -35.21 4.11 27.29
C LEU A 93 -36.22 4.97 26.55
N LYS A 94 -35.99 5.23 25.25
CA LYS A 94 -36.91 5.99 24.41
C LYS A 94 -38.29 5.31 24.31
N ALA A 95 -38.33 3.99 24.10
CA ALA A 95 -39.59 3.25 24.08
C ALA A 95 -40.37 3.35 25.41
N LYS A 96 -39.66 3.30 26.55
CA LYS A 96 -40.27 3.49 27.88
C LYS A 96 -40.77 4.92 28.09
N GLU A 97 -40.02 5.91 27.62
CA GLU A 97 -40.44 7.33 27.66
C GLU A 97 -41.72 7.52 26.85
N ASP A 98 -41.76 7.03 25.61
CA ASP A 98 -42.93 7.09 24.74
C ASP A 98 -44.14 6.37 25.38
N GLU A 99 -43.94 5.19 25.97
CA GLU A 99 -44.99 4.44 26.67
C GLU A 99 -45.56 5.20 27.88
N THR A 100 -44.68 5.80 28.70
CA THR A 100 -45.13 6.55 29.88
C THR A 100 -45.84 7.85 29.50
N SER A 101 -45.36 8.54 28.46
CA SER A 101 -46.04 9.71 27.87
C SER A 101 -47.43 9.36 27.35
N LEU A 102 -47.56 8.26 26.61
CA LEU A 102 -48.85 7.75 26.12
C LEU A 102 -49.82 7.41 27.27
N LYS A 103 -49.32 6.82 28.35
CA LYS A 103 -50.13 6.53 29.55
C LYS A 103 -50.62 7.82 30.20
N LEU A 104 -49.74 8.80 30.40
CA LEU A 104 -50.11 10.07 31.05
C LEU A 104 -51.22 10.81 30.28
N ASN A 105 -51.13 10.82 28.94
CA ASN A 105 -52.15 11.43 28.08
C ASN A 105 -53.53 10.74 28.11
N GLN A 106 -53.62 9.50 28.62
CA GLN A 106 -54.90 8.79 28.76
C GLN A 106 -55.60 9.03 30.09
N VAL A 107 -54.88 9.55 31.10
CA VAL A 107 -55.42 9.79 32.45
C VAL A 107 -55.63 11.28 32.75
N ALA A 108 -55.24 12.16 31.82
CA ALA A 108 -55.50 13.61 31.85
C ALA A 108 -56.79 13.96 31.11
#